data_AF-A0A285DP93-F1
#
_entry.id   AF-A0A285DP93-F1
#
_cell.length_a   1.000
_cell.length_b   1.000
_cell.length_c   1.000
_cell.angle_alpha   90.00
_cell.angle_beta   90.00
_cell.angle_gamma   90.00
#
_symmetry.space_group_name_H-M   'P 1'
#
loop_
_entity.id
_entity.type
_entity.pdbx_description
1 polymer ?
#
loop_
_entity_poly.entity_id
_entity_poly.type
_entity_poly.pdbx_seq_one_letter_code
_entity_poly.pdbx_strand_id
1 'polypeptide(L)'
;MRLARTAAAAVCTLTALLTPSTAHAAPGDSIPVPVRDALAALTVQDEDRTGYERTKFRHWIDADRGGCSTRAEVLLEEAVTAPEKGPRCGPA
;
A
#
# COMPACT_ATOMS: atom_id res chain seq x y z
N MET A 1 9.72 -49.23 34.42
CA MET A 1 9.95 -47.78 34.11
C MET A 1 10.46 -47.47 32.70
N ARG A 2 10.33 -48.36 31.70
CA ARG A 2 10.74 -48.07 30.30
C ARG A 2 9.58 -47.75 29.34
N LEU A 3 8.33 -48.03 29.73
CA LEU A 3 7.12 -47.73 28.94
C LEU A 3 6.55 -46.31 29.16
N ALA A 4 6.98 -45.60 30.20
CA ALA A 4 6.53 -44.22 30.46
C ALA A 4 7.30 -43.17 29.64
N ARG A 5 8.41 -43.54 28.99
CA ARG A 5 9.24 -42.62 28.19
C ARG A 5 8.77 -42.47 26.74
N THR A 6 7.95 -43.39 26.23
CA THR A 6 7.45 -43.35 24.85
C THR A 6 6.16 -42.54 24.70
N ALA A 7 5.39 -42.35 25.77
CA ALA A 7 4.15 -41.57 25.72
C ALA A 7 4.39 -40.05 25.62
N ALA A 8 5.50 -39.55 26.18
CA ALA A 8 5.82 -38.11 26.15
C ALA A 8 6.23 -37.60 24.75
N ALA A 9 6.75 -38.48 23.88
CA ALA A 9 7.15 -38.11 22.52
C ALA A 9 5.96 -38.07 21.53
N ALA A 10 4.89 -38.83 21.81
CA ALA A 10 3.72 -38.91 20.93
C ALA A 10 2.72 -37.74 21.10
N VAL A 11 2.78 -37.02 22.23
CA VAL A 11 1.90 -35.87 22.49
C VAL A 11 2.43 -34.60 21.82
N CYS A 12 3.76 -34.44 21.67
CA CYS A 12 4.37 -33.25 21.06
C CYS A 12 4.19 -33.16 19.54
N THR A 13 3.89 -34.24 18.84
CA THR A 13 3.65 -34.20 17.38
C THR A 13 2.23 -33.79 17.03
N LEU A 14 1.26 -33.95 17.93
CA LEU A 14 -0.15 -33.70 17.62
C LEU A 14 -0.53 -32.22 17.70
N THR A 15 0.14 -31.42 18.52
CA THR A 15 -0.11 -29.97 18.64
C THR A 15 0.37 -29.16 17.44
N ALA A 16 1.30 -29.68 16.64
CA ALA A 16 1.78 -29.02 15.41
C ALA A 16 0.77 -29.09 14.25
N LEU A 17 -0.21 -29.99 14.29
CA LEU A 17 -1.23 -30.11 13.24
C LEU A 17 -2.42 -29.15 13.41
N LEU A 18 -2.57 -28.50 14.56
CA LEU A 18 -3.71 -27.63 14.85
C LEU A 18 -3.40 -26.14 14.66
N THR A 19 -2.17 -25.76 14.34
CA THR A 19 -1.86 -24.38 13.98
C THR A 19 -2.30 -24.13 12.54
N PRO A 20 -3.27 -23.24 12.27
CA PRO A 20 -3.56 -22.84 10.91
C PRO A 20 -2.30 -22.21 10.31
N SER A 21 -1.71 -22.86 9.31
CA SER A 21 -0.68 -22.22 8.49
C SER A 21 -1.35 -21.10 7.72
N THR A 22 -1.07 -19.86 8.10
CA THR A 22 -1.29 -18.71 7.21
C THR A 22 -0.34 -18.91 6.02
N ALA A 23 -0.86 -19.47 4.93
CA ALA A 23 -0.15 -19.54 3.67
C ALA A 23 0.07 -18.11 3.20
N HIS A 24 1.30 -17.61 3.35
CA HIS A 24 1.69 -16.34 2.76
C HIS A 24 1.97 -16.63 1.29
N ALA A 25 1.23 -15.98 0.40
CA ALA A 25 1.53 -16.01 -1.02
C ALA A 25 2.96 -15.49 -1.25
N ALA A 26 3.75 -16.21 -2.04
CA ALA A 26 5.07 -15.75 -2.43
C ALA A 26 4.93 -14.62 -3.48
N PRO A 27 5.91 -13.70 -3.58
CA PRO A 27 5.92 -12.72 -4.67
C PRO A 27 5.85 -13.42 -6.03
N GLY A 28 4.80 -13.11 -6.80
CA GLY A 28 4.55 -13.72 -8.12
C GLY A 28 3.42 -14.77 -8.15
N ASP A 29 2.90 -15.19 -7.00
CA ASP A 29 1.73 -16.07 -6.95
C ASP A 29 0.46 -15.36 -7.44
N SER A 30 -0.28 -16.02 -8.33
CA SER A 30 -1.61 -15.57 -8.76
C SER A 30 -2.67 -16.13 -7.81
N ILE A 31 -3.17 -15.30 -6.91
CA ILE A 31 -4.25 -15.69 -5.98
C ILE A 31 -5.60 -15.22 -6.57
N PRO A 32 -6.53 -16.13 -6.89
CA PRO A 32 -7.84 -15.75 -7.40
C PRO A 32 -8.73 -15.21 -6.27
N VAL A 33 -8.65 -13.91 -6.04
CA VAL A 33 -9.53 -13.17 -5.10
C VAL A 33 -10.33 -12.10 -5.85
N PRO A 34 -11.55 -11.77 -5.39
CA PRO A 34 -12.26 -10.59 -5.89
C PRO A 34 -11.43 -9.33 -5.71
N VAL A 35 -11.41 -8.45 -6.72
CA VAL A 35 -10.60 -7.22 -6.70
C VAL A 35 -10.91 -6.35 -5.47
N ARG A 36 -12.18 -6.29 -5.05
CA ARG A 36 -12.57 -5.53 -3.86
C ARG A 36 -11.92 -6.05 -2.58
N ASP A 37 -11.83 -7.36 -2.43
CA ASP A 37 -11.22 -7.99 -1.25
C ASP A 37 -9.70 -7.80 -1.27
N ALA A 38 -9.08 -7.86 -2.46
CA ALA A 38 -7.65 -7.56 -2.62
C ALA A 38 -7.31 -6.11 -2.24
N LEU A 39 -8.14 -5.14 -2.65
CA LEU A 39 -7.96 -3.73 -2.28
C LEU A 39 -8.16 -3.52 -0.78
N ALA A 40 -9.15 -4.17 -0.17
CA ALA A 40 -9.41 -4.07 1.27
C ALA A 40 -8.29 -4.70 2.12
N ALA A 41 -7.52 -5.63 1.56
CA ALA A 41 -6.37 -6.25 2.22
C ALA A 41 -5.10 -5.38 2.20
N LEU A 42 -5.06 -4.29 1.41
CA LEU A 42 -3.92 -3.39 1.39
C LEU A 42 -3.84 -2.60 2.71
N THR A 43 -2.69 -2.67 3.37
CA THR A 43 -2.41 -1.83 4.54
C THR A 43 -2.24 -0.38 4.11
N VAL A 44 -3.03 0.52 4.71
CA VAL A 44 -2.85 1.97 4.54
C VAL A 44 -1.55 2.38 5.22
N GLN A 45 -0.70 3.09 4.49
CA GLN A 45 0.58 3.60 4.96
C GLN A 45 0.73 5.06 4.54
N ASP A 46 1.63 5.77 5.22
CA ASP A 46 2.02 7.13 4.82
C ASP A 46 2.66 7.14 3.42
N GLU A 47 2.54 8.26 2.70
CA GLU A 47 3.17 8.45 1.39
C GLU A 47 4.70 8.37 1.53
N ASP A 48 5.33 7.38 0.89
CA ASP A 48 6.79 7.35 0.70
C ASP A 48 7.16 8.00 -0.63
N ARG A 49 7.92 9.10 -0.55
CA ARG A 49 8.38 9.89 -1.70
C ARG A 49 9.82 9.60 -2.06
N THR A 50 10.44 8.57 -1.50
CA THR A 50 11.83 8.18 -1.78
C THR A 50 12.01 7.93 -3.28
N GLY A 51 13.01 8.58 -3.89
CA GLY A 51 13.28 8.49 -5.32
C GLY A 51 12.41 9.37 -6.21
N TYR A 52 11.38 10.03 -5.68
CA TYR A 52 10.62 11.04 -6.40
C TYR A 52 11.44 12.32 -6.59
N GLU A 53 11.76 12.65 -7.83
CA GLU A 53 12.42 13.90 -8.20
C GLU A 53 11.51 14.75 -9.08
N ARG A 54 11.02 15.85 -8.52
CA ARG A 54 10.11 16.80 -9.18
C ARG A 54 10.62 17.24 -10.56
N THR A 55 11.90 17.50 -10.67
CA THR A 55 12.56 18.05 -11.86
C THR A 55 12.58 17.07 -13.04
N LYS A 56 12.34 15.77 -12.82
CA LYS A 56 12.24 14.77 -13.90
C LYS A 56 10.96 14.93 -14.74
N PHE A 57 9.94 15.60 -14.21
CA PHE A 57 8.62 15.75 -14.84
C PHE A 57 8.48 17.13 -15.49
N ARG A 58 8.95 17.24 -16.73
CA ARG A 58 9.10 18.52 -17.45
C ARG A 58 7.78 19.15 -17.90
N HIS A 59 6.69 18.39 -17.94
CA HIS A 59 5.39 18.85 -18.45
C HIS A 59 4.50 19.52 -17.40
N TRP A 60 5.01 19.70 -16.18
CA TRP A 60 4.36 20.53 -15.17
C TRP A 60 4.61 22.02 -15.43
N ILE A 61 4.07 22.49 -16.54
CA ILE A 61 4.16 23.85 -17.05
C ILE A 61 2.78 24.51 -17.04
N ASP A 62 2.74 25.82 -17.21
CA ASP A 62 1.53 26.58 -17.49
C ASP A 62 1.24 26.52 -19.00
N ALA A 63 0.54 25.47 -19.43
CA ALA A 63 0.36 25.15 -20.84
C ALA A 63 -0.64 26.09 -21.53
N ASP A 64 -1.66 26.53 -20.80
CA ASP A 64 -2.72 27.41 -21.30
C ASP A 64 -2.48 28.89 -20.97
N ARG A 65 -1.43 29.21 -20.19
CA ARG A 65 -1.06 30.55 -19.74
C ARG A 65 -2.08 31.14 -18.76
N GLY A 66 -2.75 30.29 -17.99
CA GLY A 66 -3.67 30.64 -16.91
C GLY A 66 -2.97 31.03 -15.61
N GLY A 67 -1.63 31.00 -15.56
CA GLY A 67 -0.84 31.34 -14.38
C GLY A 67 -0.64 30.19 -13.40
N CYS A 68 -1.12 29.00 -13.73
CA CYS A 68 -1.00 27.79 -12.92
C CYS A 68 -0.29 26.71 -13.71
N SER A 69 0.52 25.88 -13.04
CA SER A 69 1.06 24.71 -13.73
C SER A 69 -0.02 23.63 -13.85
N THR A 70 0.04 22.80 -14.89
CA THR A 70 -0.86 21.65 -15.09
C THR A 70 -0.99 20.77 -13.85
N ARG A 71 0.05 20.63 -13.03
CA ARG A 71 -0.10 19.93 -11.74
C ARG A 71 -0.98 20.68 -10.78
N ALA A 72 -0.73 21.96 -10.61
CA ALA A 72 -1.44 22.75 -9.62
C ALA A 72 -2.93 22.78 -9.95
N GLU A 73 -3.28 22.79 -11.24
CA GLU A 73 -4.64 22.57 -11.71
C GLU A 73 -5.19 21.21 -11.28
N VAL A 74 -4.49 20.10 -11.56
CA VAL A 74 -4.93 18.75 -11.15
C VAL A 74 -5.09 18.65 -9.63
N LEU A 75 -4.17 19.22 -8.85
CA LEU A 75 -4.27 19.20 -7.39
C LEU A 75 -5.46 20.02 -6.87
N LEU A 76 -5.88 21.07 -7.57
CA LEU A 76 -7.05 21.85 -7.20
C LEU A 76 -8.35 21.16 -7.60
N GLU A 77 -8.39 20.54 -8.79
CA GLU A 77 -9.56 19.86 -9.33
C GLU A 77 -9.87 18.56 -8.59
N GLU A 78 -8.85 17.76 -8.27
CA GLU A 78 -9.00 16.42 -7.67
C GLU A 78 -8.98 16.45 -6.13
N ALA A 79 -8.82 17.63 -5.52
CA ALA A 79 -8.79 17.74 -4.07
C ALA A 79 -10.16 17.41 -3.47
N VAL A 80 -10.18 16.44 -2.54
CA VAL A 80 -11.39 16.11 -1.75
C VAL A 80 -11.85 17.31 -0.91
N THR A 81 -10.89 18.06 -0.37
CA THR A 81 -11.13 19.33 0.33
C THR A 81 -10.40 20.43 -0.41
N ALA A 82 -11.13 21.42 -0.93
CA ALA A 82 -10.55 22.51 -1.68
C ALA A 82 -9.55 23.32 -0.81
N PRO A 83 -8.29 23.49 -1.24
CA PRO A 83 -7.32 24.30 -0.51
C PRO A 83 -7.52 25.79 -0.83
N GLU A 84 -7.04 26.66 0.06
CA GLU A 84 -6.92 28.09 -0.25
C GLU A 84 -5.87 28.30 -1.33
N LYS A 85 -6.24 29.07 -2.37
CA LYS A 85 -5.43 29.29 -3.57
C LYS A 85 -4.61 30.58 -3.45
N GLY A 86 -3.30 30.42 -3.27
CA GLY A 86 -2.32 31.50 -3.33
C GLY A 86 -1.85 31.83 -4.77
N PRO A 87 -0.88 32.76 -4.90
CA PRO A 87 -0.31 33.12 -6.20
C PRO A 87 0.21 31.90 -6.96
N ARG A 88 -0.07 31.88 -8.28
CA ARG A 88 0.27 30.77 -9.19
C ARG A 88 -0.25 29.39 -8.77
N CYS A 89 -1.43 29.34 -8.16
CA CYS A 89 -2.01 28.11 -7.61
C CYS A 89 -1.14 27.41 -6.55
N GLY A 90 -0.28 28.16 -5.86
CA GLY A 90 0.40 27.67 -4.66
C GLY A 90 -0.54 27.66 -3.45
N PRO A 91 -0.09 27.10 -2.32
CA PRO A 91 -0.74 27.34 -1.03
C PRO A 91 -0.78 28.85 -0.73
N ALA A 92 -1.86 29.30 -0.08
CA ALA A 92 -2.04 30.68 0.37
C ALA A 92 -1.01 31.09 1.44
#